data_AF-M7T244-F1
#
_entry.id   AF-M7T244-F1
#
_cell.length_a   1.000
_cell.length_b   1.000
_cell.length_c   1.000
_cell.angle_alpha   90.00
_cell.angle_beta   90.00
_cell.angle_gamma   90.00
#
_symmetry.space_group_name_H-M   'P 1'
#
loop_
_entity.id
_entity.type
_entity.pdbx_description
1 polymer ?
#
loop_
_entity_poly.entity_id
_entity_poly.type
_entity_poly.pdbx_seq_one_letter_code
_entity_poly.pdbx_strand_id
1 'polypeptide(L)'
;MVIIIYISFFVIVSKSENLNEEKPWVKIFSSKVYYDRLDVGRQQVVEFSFGWYETGYRIIGATVYINGQKYITDDSGVIRIKHTENRVKRVEWDVEKFIFEDHDLIFVDLEENPSCIFDKVMIELEPKTHRLNVGSNARVITNAYYAYDGAPFNGEIILNNTELKHNDICKKRISVIQIKDKHPKMKITKFESNIATIIWDKVNIKLSYPENKRISTGVKPNIIKSANYVYDNEVFSGKIIFNQNIIQNISGKYKIEVKKIIDDKYNVSLFDSNYVELIYDKVILDLDTSKNRIDVTEEPNITWNGYYEYDNANFYGT
;
A
#
# COMPACT_ATOMS: atom_id res chain seq x y z
N MET A 1 -83.18 -5.91 -56.25
CA MET A 1 -81.91 -6.31 -55.63
C MET A 1 -81.81 -5.58 -54.30
N VAL A 2 -81.94 -6.33 -53.21
CA VAL A 2 -82.07 -5.83 -51.84
C VAL A 2 -80.68 -5.49 -51.32
N ILE A 3 -80.45 -4.24 -50.90
CA ILE A 3 -79.23 -3.86 -50.18
C ILE A 3 -79.65 -3.54 -48.75
N ILE A 4 -79.24 -4.44 -47.86
CA ILE A 4 -79.46 -4.43 -46.42
C ILE A 4 -78.54 -3.38 -45.81
N ILE A 5 -79.11 -2.37 -45.16
CA ILE A 5 -78.38 -1.37 -44.37
C ILE A 5 -78.13 -2.00 -42.99
N TYR A 6 -76.88 -2.32 -42.68
CA TYR A 6 -76.47 -2.72 -41.34
C TYR A 6 -76.34 -1.48 -40.45
N ILE A 7 -77.26 -1.35 -39.48
CA ILE A 7 -77.19 -0.38 -38.39
C ILE A 7 -76.30 -0.99 -37.31
N SER A 8 -75.08 -0.47 -37.16
CA SER A 8 -74.20 -0.82 -36.04
C SER A 8 -74.68 -0.12 -34.77
N PHE A 9 -75.27 -0.88 -33.85
CA PHE A 9 -75.53 -0.44 -32.48
C PHE A 9 -74.20 -0.34 -31.71
N PHE A 10 -73.85 0.87 -31.30
CA PHE A 10 -72.85 1.10 -30.26
C PHE A 10 -73.44 0.66 -28.92
N VAL A 11 -73.00 -0.50 -28.41
CA VAL A 11 -73.23 -0.87 -27.01
C VAL A 11 -72.17 -0.16 -26.18
N ILE A 12 -72.58 0.89 -25.47
CA ILE A 12 -71.79 1.46 -24.37
C ILE A 12 -71.85 0.44 -23.23
N VAL A 13 -70.83 -0.42 -23.14
CA VAL A 13 -70.61 -1.21 -21.93
C VAL A 13 -70.02 -0.25 -20.90
N SER A 14 -70.88 0.31 -20.03
CA SER A 14 -70.44 0.96 -18.81
C SER A 14 -69.78 -0.11 -17.94
N LYS A 15 -68.44 -0.19 -18.04
CA LYS A 15 -67.62 -0.95 -17.11
C LYS A 15 -67.85 -0.34 -15.74
N SER A 16 -68.66 -1.01 -14.93
CA SER A 16 -68.87 -0.66 -13.52
C SER A 16 -67.52 -0.76 -12.83
N GLU A 17 -66.94 0.39 -12.52
CA GLU A 17 -65.83 0.50 -11.59
C GLU A 17 -66.30 -0.10 -10.26
N ASN A 18 -65.68 -1.22 -9.85
CA ASN A 18 -65.73 -1.68 -8.48
C ASN A 18 -64.98 -0.65 -7.62
N LEU A 19 -65.69 0.39 -7.21
CA LEU A 19 -65.26 1.37 -6.20
C LEU A 19 -65.38 0.72 -4.81
N ASN A 20 -64.38 -0.06 -4.44
CA ASN A 20 -64.08 -0.42 -3.05
C ASN A 20 -62.56 -0.41 -2.84
N GLU A 21 -61.86 0.53 -3.47
CA GLU A 21 -60.54 0.92 -2.98
C GLU A 21 -60.77 1.77 -1.73
N GLU A 22 -60.51 1.19 -0.55
CA GLU A 22 -60.54 1.92 0.71
C GLU A 22 -59.61 3.13 0.58
N LYS A 23 -60.20 4.34 0.66
CA LYS A 23 -59.42 5.57 0.57
C LYS A 23 -58.39 5.59 1.71
N PRO A 24 -57.12 5.93 1.43
CA PRO A 24 -56.13 6.05 2.47
C PRO A 24 -56.52 7.16 3.44
N TRP A 25 -56.42 6.88 4.73
CA TRP A 25 -56.72 7.82 5.81
C TRP A 25 -55.53 8.73 6.10
N VAL A 26 -54.32 8.23 5.86
CA VAL A 26 -53.07 8.90 6.23
C VAL A 26 -52.17 9.11 5.01
N LYS A 27 -51.44 10.23 5.01
CA LYS A 27 -50.37 10.53 4.07
C LYS A 27 -49.07 10.77 4.83
N ILE A 28 -47.98 10.16 4.36
CA ILE A 28 -46.64 10.56 4.78
C ILE A 28 -46.28 11.85 4.04
N PHE A 29 -46.22 12.95 4.77
CA PHE A 29 -46.00 14.27 4.18
C PHE A 29 -44.55 14.53 3.81
N SER A 30 -43.65 14.06 4.66
CA SER A 30 -42.23 14.13 4.39
C SER A 30 -41.50 13.07 5.20
N SER A 31 -40.45 12.55 4.59
CA SER A 31 -39.37 11.86 5.28
C SER A 31 -38.09 12.64 5.07
N LYS A 32 -37.21 12.66 6.07
CA LYS A 32 -35.93 13.36 6.00
C LYS A 32 -34.85 12.58 6.72
N VAL A 33 -33.77 12.31 6.01
CA VAL A 33 -32.48 11.92 6.59
C VAL A 33 -31.56 13.13 6.63
N TYR A 34 -30.77 13.25 7.68
CA TYR A 34 -29.82 14.37 7.81
C TYR A 34 -28.57 14.19 6.94
N TYR A 35 -28.21 12.94 6.64
CA TYR A 35 -27.04 12.57 5.85
C TYR A 35 -27.38 11.36 4.97
N ASP A 36 -27.03 11.41 3.69
CA ASP A 36 -27.23 10.25 2.80
C ASP A 36 -26.19 9.14 3.12
N ARG A 37 -25.03 9.54 3.67
CA ARG A 37 -23.95 8.66 4.11
C ARG A 37 -23.21 9.23 5.32
N LEU A 38 -22.93 8.40 6.33
CA LEU A 38 -22.20 8.79 7.54
C LEU A 38 -21.33 7.68 8.11
N ASP A 39 -20.46 8.06 9.06
CA ASP A 39 -19.53 7.15 9.73
C ASP A 39 -20.25 6.00 10.43
N VAL A 40 -19.73 4.79 10.28
CA VAL A 40 -20.06 3.69 11.21
C VAL A 40 -19.87 4.16 12.67
N GLY A 41 -20.86 3.85 13.50
CA GLY A 41 -20.93 4.22 14.92
C GLY A 41 -21.39 5.65 15.20
N ARG A 42 -21.64 6.47 14.17
CA ARG A 42 -22.23 7.80 14.35
C ARG A 42 -23.76 7.72 14.36
N GLN A 43 -24.41 8.57 15.16
CA GLN A 43 -25.86 8.62 15.21
C GLN A 43 -26.43 9.38 13.99
N GLN A 44 -27.39 8.76 13.32
CA GLN A 44 -28.26 9.36 12.33
C GLN A 44 -29.58 9.80 12.97
N VAL A 45 -30.16 10.87 12.43
CA VAL A 45 -31.53 11.28 12.76
C VAL A 45 -32.39 11.15 11.50
N VAL A 46 -33.53 10.48 11.64
CA VAL A 46 -34.54 10.33 10.60
C VAL A 46 -35.85 10.91 11.12
N GLU A 47 -36.47 11.76 10.33
CA GLU A 47 -37.73 12.40 10.68
C GLU A 47 -38.82 11.96 9.70
N PHE A 48 -39.98 11.57 10.23
CA PHE A 48 -41.19 11.32 9.46
C PHE A 48 -42.27 12.27 9.94
N SER A 49 -42.98 12.89 9.00
CA SER A 49 -44.10 13.76 9.31
C SER A 49 -45.38 13.23 8.68
N PHE A 50 -46.43 13.09 9.47
CA PHE A 50 -47.67 12.43 9.04
C PHE A 50 -48.84 13.42 9.06
N GLY A 51 -49.83 13.18 8.22
CA GLY A 51 -51.05 13.95 8.18
C GLY A 51 -52.24 13.18 7.64
N TRP A 52 -53.43 13.66 7.96
CA TRP A 52 -54.66 13.12 7.40
C TRP A 52 -54.69 13.36 5.89
N TYR A 53 -55.06 12.33 5.12
CA TYR A 53 -55.01 12.38 3.66
C TYR A 53 -55.88 13.50 3.07
N GLU A 54 -57.08 13.70 3.60
CA GLU A 54 -58.05 14.66 3.05
C GLU A 54 -57.79 16.10 3.48
N THR A 55 -57.46 16.32 4.75
CA THR A 55 -57.36 17.67 5.34
C THR A 55 -55.93 18.18 5.40
N GLY A 56 -54.98 17.27 5.43
CA GLY A 56 -53.58 17.56 5.63
C GLY A 56 -53.19 18.05 7.03
N TYR A 57 -54.09 17.96 8.01
CA TYR A 57 -53.74 18.25 9.41
C TYR A 57 -52.80 17.18 9.96
N ARG A 58 -51.88 17.59 10.84
CA ARG A 58 -50.92 16.71 11.51
C ARG A 58 -51.64 15.68 12.40
N ILE A 59 -51.14 14.44 12.39
CA ILE A 59 -51.68 13.37 13.24
C ILE A 59 -50.85 13.27 14.51
N ILE A 60 -51.45 13.59 15.65
CA ILE A 60 -50.80 13.63 16.97
C ILE A 60 -51.18 12.38 17.76
N GLY A 61 -50.21 11.72 18.42
CA GLY A 61 -50.47 10.56 19.26
C GLY A 61 -50.75 9.24 18.51
N ALA A 62 -50.55 9.20 17.19
CA ALA A 62 -50.66 7.96 16.43
C ALA A 62 -49.51 7.01 16.73
N THR A 63 -49.81 5.71 16.78
CA THR A 63 -48.82 4.66 16.86
C THR A 63 -48.38 4.25 15.46
N VAL A 64 -47.08 4.29 15.18
CA VAL A 64 -46.50 3.93 13.88
C VAL A 64 -45.43 2.86 14.08
N TYR A 65 -45.46 1.80 13.27
CA TYR A 65 -44.43 0.77 13.23
C TYR A 65 -43.50 1.04 12.06
N ILE A 66 -42.21 1.16 12.36
CA ILE A 66 -41.16 1.42 11.38
C ILE A 66 -40.09 0.35 11.56
N ASN A 67 -39.86 -0.47 10.53
CA ASN A 67 -39.02 -1.68 10.59
C ASN A 67 -39.37 -2.58 11.80
N GLY A 68 -40.65 -2.83 12.05
CA GLY A 68 -41.15 -3.60 13.20
C GLY A 68 -41.09 -2.91 14.56
N GLN A 69 -40.50 -1.71 14.68
CA GLN A 69 -40.39 -0.99 15.95
C GLN A 69 -41.52 0.04 16.11
N LYS A 70 -42.13 0.06 17.31
CA LYS A 70 -43.20 0.99 17.66
C LYS A 70 -42.69 2.40 17.99
N TYR A 71 -43.32 3.40 17.40
CA TYR A 71 -43.14 4.83 17.66
C TYR A 71 -44.48 5.53 17.85
N ILE A 72 -44.47 6.73 18.45
CA ILE A 72 -45.66 7.57 18.65
C ILE A 72 -45.39 8.94 18.06
N THR A 73 -46.32 9.50 17.28
CA THR A 73 -46.18 10.87 16.75
C THR A 73 -46.27 11.90 17.87
N ASP A 74 -45.35 12.86 17.86
CA ASP A 74 -45.30 13.94 18.86
C ASP A 74 -46.43 14.97 18.68
N ASP A 75 -46.42 16.00 19.51
CA ASP A 75 -47.36 17.13 19.49
C ASP A 75 -47.32 17.95 18.18
N SER A 76 -46.29 17.74 17.35
CA SER A 76 -46.17 18.30 16.00
C SER A 76 -46.56 17.31 14.89
N GLY A 77 -46.95 16.09 15.25
CA GLY A 77 -47.26 15.00 14.32
C GLY A 77 -46.03 14.42 13.62
N VAL A 78 -44.88 14.47 14.29
CA VAL A 78 -43.58 14.02 13.77
C VAL A 78 -43.04 12.87 14.62
N ILE A 79 -42.35 11.93 13.96
CA ILE A 79 -41.52 10.92 14.61
C ILE A 79 -40.06 11.22 14.30
N ARG A 80 -39.21 11.25 15.34
CA ARG A 80 -37.75 11.40 15.21
C ARG A 80 -37.04 10.14 15.70
N ILE A 81 -36.45 9.40 14.76
CA ILE A 81 -35.69 8.18 15.05
C ILE A 81 -34.22 8.55 15.16
N LYS A 82 -33.60 8.14 16.27
CA LYS A 82 -32.14 8.16 16.45
C LYS A 82 -31.62 6.75 16.21
N HIS A 83 -30.82 6.56 15.17
CA HIS A 83 -30.29 5.26 14.80
C HIS A 83 -28.76 5.30 14.69
N THR A 84 -28.10 4.27 15.20
CA THR A 84 -26.64 4.11 15.09
C THR A 84 -26.37 2.69 14.61
N GLU A 85 -25.47 2.55 13.64
CA GLU A 85 -25.02 1.24 13.16
C GLU A 85 -23.48 1.21 13.14
N ASN A 86 -22.91 0.11 13.66
CA ASN A 86 -21.46 -0.08 13.79
C ASN A 86 -20.86 -0.84 12.60
N ARG A 87 -21.68 -1.37 11.71
CA ARG A 87 -21.27 -2.11 10.51
C ARG A 87 -21.49 -1.29 9.25
N VAL A 88 -20.69 -1.56 8.23
CA VAL A 88 -20.88 -0.98 6.89
C VAL A 88 -22.14 -1.59 6.28
N LYS A 89 -23.18 -0.79 6.08
CA LYS A 89 -24.44 -1.22 5.44
C LYS A 89 -25.31 -0.02 5.09
N ARG A 90 -26.29 -0.26 4.21
CA ARG A 90 -27.43 0.63 4.02
C ARG A 90 -28.56 0.25 4.97
N VAL A 91 -29.16 1.27 5.57
CA VAL A 91 -30.37 1.16 6.38
C VAL A 91 -31.46 1.92 5.65
N GLU A 92 -32.61 1.28 5.50
CA GLU A 92 -33.86 1.90 5.05
C GLU A 92 -34.83 1.90 6.21
N TRP A 93 -35.70 2.90 6.28
CA TRP A 93 -36.78 2.97 7.26
C TRP A 93 -38.10 2.90 6.54
N ASP A 94 -38.73 1.73 6.65
CA ASP A 94 -40.01 1.40 6.03
C ASP A 94 -41.14 1.58 7.04
N VAL A 95 -42.22 2.27 6.64
CA VAL A 95 -43.40 2.43 7.50
C VAL A 95 -44.32 1.26 7.22
N GLU A 96 -44.41 0.32 8.16
CA GLU A 96 -45.13 -0.94 7.94
C GLU A 96 -46.59 -0.86 8.38
N LYS A 97 -46.86 -0.07 9.43
CA LYS A 97 -48.19 -0.04 10.06
C LYS A 97 -48.46 1.29 10.75
N PHE A 98 -49.70 1.76 10.63
CA PHE A 98 -50.18 2.97 11.26
C PHE A 98 -51.46 2.67 12.06
N ILE A 99 -51.51 3.08 13.33
CA ILE A 99 -52.65 2.84 14.25
C ILE A 99 -53.02 4.15 14.94
N PHE A 100 -54.31 4.48 14.94
CA PHE A 100 -54.85 5.63 15.65
C PHE A 100 -56.14 5.24 16.37
N GLU A 101 -56.26 5.58 17.66
CA GLU A 101 -57.44 5.23 18.50
C GLU A 101 -57.86 3.75 18.35
N ASP A 102 -56.89 2.83 18.43
CA ASP A 102 -57.07 1.38 18.30
C ASP A 102 -57.55 0.85 16.93
N HIS A 103 -57.54 1.70 15.89
CA HIS A 103 -57.86 1.32 14.53
C HIS A 103 -56.62 1.31 13.64
N ASP A 104 -56.45 0.24 12.87
CA ASP A 104 -55.45 0.16 11.82
C ASP A 104 -55.86 1.08 10.66
N LEU A 105 -54.97 1.98 10.27
CA LEU A 105 -55.21 2.94 9.20
C LEU A 105 -54.46 2.55 7.93
N ILE A 106 -55.15 2.63 6.80
CA ILE A 106 -54.53 2.58 5.49
C ILE A 106 -53.87 3.92 5.22
N PHE A 107 -52.63 3.89 4.73
CA PHE A 107 -51.85 5.07 4.43
C PHE A 107 -51.26 5.00 3.02
N VAL A 108 -50.98 6.17 2.45
CA VAL A 108 -50.19 6.27 1.23
C VAL A 108 -48.72 6.18 1.60
N ASP A 109 -48.07 5.17 1.04
CA ASP A 109 -46.65 4.91 1.24
C ASP A 109 -45.77 5.95 0.50
N LEU A 110 -44.49 5.97 0.83
CA LEU A 110 -43.50 6.78 0.13
C LEU A 110 -43.13 6.15 -1.21
N GLU A 111 -42.82 6.97 -2.21
CA GLU A 111 -42.23 6.48 -3.48
C GLU A 111 -40.87 5.83 -3.23
N GLU A 112 -40.07 6.41 -2.31
CA GLU A 112 -38.82 5.85 -1.84
C GLU A 112 -38.71 5.99 -0.32
N ASN A 113 -38.38 4.89 0.34
CA ASN A 113 -38.12 4.90 1.77
C ASN A 113 -36.87 5.71 2.09
N PRO A 114 -36.90 6.57 3.14
CA PRO A 114 -35.71 7.27 3.58
C PRO A 114 -34.64 6.24 3.92
N SER A 115 -33.40 6.53 3.51
CA SER A 115 -32.30 5.60 3.66
C SER A 115 -30.99 6.31 3.96
N CYS A 116 -30.07 5.56 4.55
CA CYS A 116 -28.75 6.05 4.89
C CYS A 116 -27.72 4.94 4.81
N ILE A 117 -26.55 5.27 4.27
CA ILE A 117 -25.40 4.37 4.25
C ILE A 117 -24.50 4.68 5.45
N PHE A 118 -24.25 3.68 6.29
CA PHE A 118 -23.21 3.71 7.30
C PHE A 118 -21.93 3.14 6.69
N ASP A 119 -20.86 3.92 6.68
CA ASP A 119 -19.68 3.62 5.89
C ASP A 119 -18.37 3.97 6.63
N LYS A 120 -17.26 3.56 6.03
CA LYS A 120 -15.89 3.97 6.37
C LYS A 120 -15.04 3.97 5.11
N VAL A 121 -13.89 4.64 5.15
CA VAL A 121 -12.92 4.58 4.04
C VAL A 121 -11.91 3.46 4.28
N MET A 122 -11.68 2.62 3.29
CA MET A 122 -10.57 1.68 3.25
C MET A 122 -9.39 2.34 2.55
N ILE A 123 -8.20 2.27 3.14
CA ILE A 123 -7.00 2.92 2.60
C ILE A 123 -5.83 1.94 2.56
N GLU A 124 -5.23 1.81 1.38
CA GLU A 124 -4.07 0.98 1.12
C GLU A 124 -2.87 1.86 0.76
N LEU A 125 -1.81 1.74 1.56
CA LEU A 125 -0.51 2.36 1.36
C LEU A 125 0.46 1.33 0.77
N GLU A 126 1.00 1.62 -0.41
CA GLU A 126 1.93 0.76 -1.13
C GLU A 126 3.24 1.51 -1.42
N PRO A 127 4.34 1.22 -0.71
CA PRO A 127 5.67 1.70 -1.07
C PRO A 127 6.07 1.17 -2.44
N LYS A 128 6.51 2.04 -3.34
CA LYS A 128 7.08 1.60 -4.62
C LYS A 128 8.31 0.72 -4.42
N THR A 129 9.10 1.00 -3.38
CA THR A 129 10.21 0.18 -2.91
C THR A 129 10.21 0.15 -1.39
N HIS A 130 10.52 -1.02 -0.82
CA HIS A 130 10.53 -1.22 0.64
C HIS A 130 11.90 -0.92 1.26
N ARG A 131 12.97 -0.93 0.45
CA ARG A 131 14.34 -0.60 0.85
C ARG A 131 14.99 0.24 -0.25
N LEU A 132 15.75 1.26 0.12
CA LEU A 132 16.40 2.20 -0.80
C LEU A 132 17.72 2.72 -0.22
N ASN A 133 18.53 3.35 -1.08
CA ASN A 133 19.73 4.04 -0.64
C ASN A 133 19.39 5.18 0.34
N VAL A 134 20.20 5.33 1.38
CA VAL A 134 20.23 6.59 2.15
C VAL A 134 20.41 7.79 1.20
N GLY A 135 19.69 8.87 1.49
CA GLY A 135 19.60 10.08 0.68
C GLY A 135 18.61 10.01 -0.49
N SER A 136 18.01 8.86 -0.78
CA SER A 136 17.00 8.74 -1.86
C SER A 136 15.60 9.14 -1.40
N ASN A 137 14.80 9.66 -2.33
CA ASN A 137 13.38 9.95 -2.11
C ASN A 137 12.56 8.67 -2.27
N ALA A 138 11.82 8.30 -1.24
CA ALA A 138 10.81 7.26 -1.32
C ALA A 138 9.50 7.79 -1.89
N ARG A 139 8.69 6.86 -2.43
CA ARG A 139 7.34 7.15 -2.92
C ARG A 139 6.38 6.09 -2.39
N VAL A 140 5.29 6.55 -1.80
CA VAL A 140 4.15 5.72 -1.38
C VAL A 140 2.96 6.05 -2.27
N ILE A 141 2.35 5.03 -2.84
CA ILE A 141 1.07 5.12 -3.54
C ILE A 141 -0.03 4.92 -2.50
N THR A 142 -1.07 5.74 -2.59
CA THR A 142 -2.22 5.67 -1.69
C THR A 142 -3.46 5.40 -2.51
N ASN A 143 -4.07 4.25 -2.29
CA ASN A 143 -5.36 3.88 -2.86
C ASN A 143 -6.41 3.98 -1.76
N ALA A 144 -7.54 4.63 -2.02
CA ALA A 144 -8.60 4.79 -1.03
C ALA A 144 -9.97 4.70 -1.68
N TYR A 145 -10.88 4.01 -1.00
CA TYR A 145 -12.24 3.76 -1.48
C TYR A 145 -13.22 3.63 -0.32
N TYR A 146 -14.49 3.89 -0.59
CA TYR A 146 -15.57 3.69 0.37
C TYR A 146 -15.85 2.20 0.54
N ALA A 147 -15.99 1.73 1.79
CA ALA A 147 -16.15 0.31 2.08
C ALA A 147 -17.49 -0.26 1.61
N TYR A 148 -18.54 0.56 1.55
CA TYR A 148 -19.88 0.12 1.17
C TYR A 148 -19.99 -0.28 -0.31
N ASP A 149 -19.45 0.54 -1.22
CA ASP A 149 -19.65 0.41 -2.67
C ASP A 149 -18.35 0.33 -3.48
N GLY A 150 -17.19 0.46 -2.84
CA GLY A 150 -15.89 0.46 -3.51
C GLY A 150 -15.62 1.70 -4.36
N ALA A 151 -16.48 2.74 -4.30
CA ALA A 151 -16.27 3.96 -5.05
C ALA A 151 -14.97 4.66 -4.59
N PRO A 152 -14.19 5.28 -5.50
CA PRO A 152 -12.97 5.99 -5.12
C PRO A 152 -13.25 7.07 -4.08
N PHE A 153 -12.39 7.14 -3.06
CA PHE A 153 -12.50 8.16 -2.03
C PHE A 153 -12.15 9.53 -2.61
N ASN A 154 -13.08 10.49 -2.47
CA ASN A 154 -12.88 11.86 -2.90
C ASN A 154 -12.61 12.75 -1.68
N GLY A 155 -11.34 12.81 -1.27
CA GLY A 155 -10.95 13.58 -0.11
C GLY A 155 -9.43 13.72 0.03
N GLU A 156 -9.00 14.18 1.20
CA GLU A 156 -7.59 14.30 1.55
C GLU A 156 -7.21 13.22 2.55
N ILE A 157 -6.04 12.63 2.36
CA ILE A 157 -5.46 11.63 3.25
C ILE A 157 -4.20 12.22 3.84
N ILE A 158 -4.16 12.28 5.18
CA ILE A 158 -3.06 12.88 5.93
C ILE A 158 -2.26 11.73 6.55
N LEU A 159 -0.98 11.69 6.23
CA LEU A 159 -0.04 10.69 6.72
C LEU A 159 0.73 11.22 7.95
N ASN A 160 1.21 10.31 8.80
CA ASN A 160 2.05 10.65 9.95
C ASN A 160 3.43 11.21 9.56
N ASN A 161 3.91 10.91 8.36
CA ASN A 161 5.19 11.40 7.86
C ASN A 161 5.10 11.76 6.37
N THR A 162 5.48 13.00 6.05
CA THR A 162 5.57 13.51 4.69
C THR A 162 7.02 13.65 4.21
N GLU A 163 7.99 13.58 5.13
CA GLU A 163 9.40 13.59 4.78
C GLU A 163 9.82 12.16 4.39
N LEU A 164 9.93 11.94 3.08
CA LEU A 164 10.29 10.65 2.48
C LEU A 164 11.72 10.65 1.95
N LYS A 165 12.63 11.40 2.59
CA LYS A 165 14.05 11.43 2.28
C LYS A 165 14.85 11.45 3.57
N HIS A 166 15.75 10.51 3.74
CA HIS A 166 16.59 10.42 4.93
C HIS A 166 18.04 10.13 4.57
N ASN A 167 18.97 10.89 5.13
CA ASN A 167 20.41 10.71 4.91
C ASN A 167 21.04 9.67 5.84
N ASP A 168 20.30 9.24 6.87
CA ASP A 168 20.72 8.25 7.84
C ASP A 168 20.08 6.88 7.55
N ILE A 169 20.77 5.82 7.98
CA ILE A 169 20.24 4.46 7.95
C ILE A 169 19.08 4.39 8.95
N CYS A 170 17.87 4.16 8.46
CA CYS A 170 16.68 4.14 9.31
C CYS A 170 15.52 3.36 8.69
N LYS A 171 14.55 3.01 9.53
CA LYS A 171 13.26 2.45 9.14
C LYS A 171 12.16 3.40 9.56
N LYS A 172 11.25 3.73 8.65
CA LYS A 172 10.08 4.56 8.92
C LYS A 172 8.80 3.80 8.66
N ARG A 173 7.82 4.03 9.53
CA ARG A 173 6.46 3.51 9.41
C ARG A 173 5.57 4.67 8.97
N ILE A 174 4.85 4.46 7.88
CA ILE A 174 3.95 5.43 7.28
C ILE A 174 2.53 4.91 7.49
N SER A 175 1.71 5.72 8.13
CA SER A 175 0.32 5.40 8.46
C SER A 175 -0.57 6.60 8.18
N VAL A 176 -1.83 6.34 7.87
CA VAL A 176 -2.85 7.39 7.82
C VAL A 176 -3.20 7.80 9.24
N ILE A 177 -3.20 9.10 9.51
CA ILE A 177 -3.61 9.66 10.81
C ILE A 177 -4.97 10.33 10.74
N GLN A 178 -5.37 10.80 9.56
CA GLN A 178 -6.62 11.49 9.36
C GLN A 178 -7.04 11.46 7.89
N ILE A 179 -8.34 11.47 7.65
CA ILE A 179 -8.93 11.79 6.35
C ILE A 179 -9.83 13.03 6.45
N LYS A 180 -10.01 13.71 5.32
CA LYS A 180 -10.99 14.78 5.14
C LYS A 180 -11.82 14.51 3.90
N ASP A 181 -13.05 14.07 4.10
CA ASP A 181 -14.03 13.93 3.02
C ASP A 181 -14.42 15.33 2.49
N LYS A 182 -14.43 15.47 1.16
CA LYS A 182 -14.78 16.74 0.49
C LYS A 182 -16.26 16.84 0.14
N HIS A 183 -17.03 15.76 0.29
CA HIS A 183 -18.42 15.75 -0.12
C HIS A 183 -19.30 16.54 0.87
N PRO A 184 -20.11 17.52 0.43
CA PRO A 184 -20.86 18.39 1.32
C PRO A 184 -21.92 17.66 2.16
N LYS A 185 -22.43 16.53 1.67
CA LYS A 185 -23.44 15.70 2.35
C LYS A 185 -22.89 14.42 2.98
N MET A 186 -21.61 14.11 2.83
CA MET A 186 -20.99 12.94 3.46
C MET A 186 -20.01 13.46 4.51
N LYS A 187 -20.14 12.99 5.74
CA LYS A 187 -19.24 13.38 6.84
C LYS A 187 -18.47 12.17 7.32
N ILE A 188 -17.80 11.48 6.40
CA ILE A 188 -16.97 10.32 6.71
C ILE A 188 -15.62 10.78 7.25
N THR A 189 -15.31 10.33 8.45
CA THR A 189 -14.04 10.55 9.13
C THR A 189 -13.43 9.24 9.62
N LYS A 190 -14.22 8.17 9.68
CA LYS A 190 -13.77 6.81 10.02
C LYS A 190 -13.08 6.19 8.82
N PHE A 191 -11.93 5.60 9.07
CA PHE A 191 -11.17 4.87 8.08
C PHE A 191 -10.49 3.65 8.71
N GLU A 192 -10.11 2.72 7.86
CA GLU A 192 -9.20 1.63 8.18
C GLU A 192 -8.05 1.65 7.16
N SER A 193 -6.83 1.49 7.64
CA SER A 193 -5.65 1.52 6.79
C SER A 193 -4.58 0.53 7.22
N ASN A 194 -3.81 0.02 6.26
CA ASN A 194 -2.57 -0.68 6.55
C ASN A 194 -1.46 0.31 7.00
N ILE A 195 -0.29 -0.24 7.32
CA ILE A 195 0.93 0.54 7.63
C ILE A 195 2.00 0.18 6.61
N ALA A 196 2.46 1.17 5.87
CA ALA A 196 3.58 1.05 4.96
C ALA A 196 4.90 1.18 5.74
N THR A 197 5.93 0.42 5.35
CA THR A 197 7.23 0.48 6.00
C THR A 197 8.34 0.59 4.98
N ILE A 198 9.27 1.50 5.22
CA ILE A 198 10.35 1.84 4.29
C ILE A 198 11.67 1.91 5.04
N ILE A 199 12.72 1.34 4.44
CA ILE A 199 14.07 1.29 5.00
C ILE A 199 15.03 2.08 4.10
N TRP A 200 15.77 3.01 4.68
CA TRP A 200 16.94 3.65 4.05
C TRP A 200 18.18 2.94 4.55
N ASP A 201 18.99 2.47 3.60
CA ASP A 201 20.06 1.54 3.87
C ASP A 201 21.27 1.78 2.97
N LYS A 202 22.35 1.06 3.26
CA LYS A 202 23.53 0.89 2.42
C LYS A 202 24.15 -0.46 2.70
N VAL A 203 25.15 -0.85 1.90
CA VAL A 203 25.88 -2.10 2.10
C VAL A 203 27.23 -1.82 2.75
N ASN A 204 27.63 -2.60 3.74
CA ASN A 204 28.99 -2.58 4.27
C ASN A 204 29.74 -3.79 3.75
N ILE A 205 30.90 -3.56 3.12
CA ILE A 205 31.71 -4.57 2.47
C ILE A 205 33.08 -4.63 3.15
N LYS A 206 33.48 -5.84 3.54
CA LYS A 206 34.81 -6.15 4.05
C LYS A 206 35.54 -7.06 3.08
N LEU A 207 36.71 -6.61 2.65
CA LEU A 207 37.68 -7.34 1.85
C LEU A 207 38.82 -7.81 2.76
N SER A 208 39.26 -9.05 2.57
CA SER A 208 40.45 -9.59 3.23
C SER A 208 41.21 -10.53 2.30
N TYR A 209 42.51 -10.67 2.54
CA TYR A 209 43.38 -11.59 1.81
C TYR A 209 44.29 -12.29 2.82
N PRO A 210 44.16 -13.61 3.03
CA PRO A 210 44.81 -14.31 4.13
C PRO A 210 46.27 -14.71 3.85
N GLU A 211 46.70 -14.73 2.59
CA GLU A 211 48.03 -15.20 2.19
C GLU A 211 49.10 -14.10 2.35
N ASN A 212 50.37 -14.52 2.35
CA ASN A 212 51.50 -13.61 2.21
C ASN A 212 51.21 -12.66 1.04
N LYS A 213 51.36 -11.36 1.24
CA LYS A 213 50.87 -10.32 0.31
C LYS A 213 51.52 -10.36 -1.09
N ARG A 214 52.45 -11.28 -1.36
CA ARG A 214 53.11 -11.48 -2.64
C ARG A 214 52.44 -12.60 -3.44
N ILE A 215 52.06 -12.27 -4.66
CA ILE A 215 51.37 -13.13 -5.62
C ILE A 215 52.20 -13.14 -6.89
N SER A 216 52.38 -14.31 -7.51
CA SER A 216 53.05 -14.38 -8.81
C SER A 216 52.26 -13.61 -9.88
N THR A 217 52.95 -12.89 -10.76
CA THR A 217 52.29 -12.23 -11.90
C THR A 217 51.47 -13.22 -12.74
N GLY A 218 50.27 -12.82 -13.14
CA GLY A 218 49.32 -13.64 -13.91
C GLY A 218 48.42 -14.54 -13.05
N VAL A 219 48.66 -14.64 -11.74
CA VAL A 219 47.83 -15.44 -10.82
C VAL A 219 46.65 -14.63 -10.30
N LYS A 220 45.49 -15.28 -10.16
CA LYS A 220 44.29 -14.67 -9.58
C LYS A 220 44.33 -14.79 -8.05
N PRO A 221 44.22 -13.68 -7.31
CA PRO A 221 44.25 -13.72 -5.85
C PRO A 221 42.87 -14.14 -5.32
N ASN A 222 42.86 -14.91 -4.25
CA ASN A 222 41.65 -15.30 -3.54
C ASN A 222 41.23 -14.25 -2.50
N ILE A 223 40.73 -13.10 -2.96
CA ILE A 223 40.20 -12.05 -2.07
C ILE A 223 38.87 -12.53 -1.47
N ILE A 224 38.83 -12.70 -0.15
CA ILE A 224 37.62 -13.02 0.61
C ILE A 224 36.77 -11.76 0.73
N LYS A 225 35.47 -11.88 0.44
CA LYS A 225 34.50 -10.79 0.48
C LYS A 225 33.38 -11.15 1.46
N SER A 226 33.11 -10.24 2.40
CA SER A 226 31.93 -10.27 3.25
C SER A 226 31.15 -8.99 3.00
N ALA A 227 29.86 -9.08 2.70
CA ALA A 227 29.02 -7.91 2.47
C ALA A 227 27.66 -8.12 3.10
N ASN A 228 27.20 -7.13 3.87
CA ASN A 228 25.90 -7.15 4.54
C ASN A 228 25.21 -5.79 4.40
N TYR A 229 23.88 -5.79 4.38
CA TYR A 229 23.09 -4.58 4.56
C TYR A 229 23.29 -4.02 5.96
N VAL A 230 23.45 -2.71 6.10
CA VAL A 230 23.81 -2.11 7.39
C VAL A 230 22.62 -2.08 8.35
N TYR A 231 21.41 -1.90 7.83
CA TYR A 231 20.21 -1.78 8.66
C TYR A 231 19.96 -3.00 9.56
N ASP A 232 20.09 -4.21 9.02
CA ASP A 232 19.70 -5.46 9.68
C ASP A 232 20.78 -6.55 9.66
N ASN A 233 21.96 -6.26 9.12
CA ASN A 233 23.05 -7.24 8.92
C ASN A 233 22.65 -8.43 8.03
N GLU A 234 21.58 -8.32 7.24
CA GLU A 234 21.26 -9.35 6.25
C GLU A 234 22.41 -9.47 5.24
N VAL A 235 22.76 -10.70 4.85
CA VAL A 235 23.80 -10.95 3.85
C VAL A 235 23.44 -10.29 2.52
N PHE A 236 24.38 -9.54 1.97
CA PHE A 236 24.21 -8.90 0.67
C PHE A 236 24.12 -9.95 -0.44
N SER A 237 23.06 -9.84 -1.27
CA SER A 237 22.87 -10.68 -2.45
C SER A 237 23.13 -9.87 -3.70
N GLY A 238 24.29 -10.11 -4.33
CA GLY A 238 24.64 -9.40 -5.54
C GLY A 238 26.10 -9.53 -5.96
N LYS A 239 26.53 -8.64 -6.85
CA LYS A 239 27.89 -8.63 -7.41
C LYS A 239 28.70 -7.45 -6.86
N ILE A 240 29.95 -7.73 -6.50
CA ILE A 240 30.95 -6.73 -6.10
C ILE A 240 31.96 -6.58 -7.23
N ILE A 241 32.04 -5.36 -7.79
CA ILE A 241 32.93 -5.00 -8.89
C ILE A 241 34.07 -4.16 -8.34
N PHE A 242 35.31 -4.57 -8.62
CA PHE A 242 36.51 -3.89 -8.17
C PHE A 242 36.90 -2.71 -9.07
N ASN A 243 37.73 -1.81 -8.54
CA ASN A 243 38.30 -0.66 -9.25
C ASN A 243 39.18 -1.04 -10.45
N GLN A 244 39.78 -2.23 -10.43
CA GLN A 244 40.67 -2.73 -11.47
C GLN A 244 40.61 -4.25 -11.58
N ASN A 245 41.28 -4.80 -12.61
CA ASN A 245 41.45 -6.26 -12.71
C ASN A 245 42.24 -6.76 -11.50
N ILE A 246 41.80 -7.87 -10.91
CA ILE A 246 42.51 -8.45 -9.79
C ILE A 246 43.70 -9.30 -10.23
N ILE A 247 43.80 -9.68 -11.50
CA ILE A 247 44.97 -10.36 -12.09
C ILE A 247 45.89 -9.29 -12.69
N GLN A 248 47.18 -9.31 -12.33
CA GLN A 248 48.19 -8.35 -12.80
C GLN A 248 49.37 -9.09 -13.44
N ASN A 249 49.81 -8.62 -14.61
CA ASN A 249 50.91 -9.23 -15.38
C ASN A 249 52.26 -8.52 -15.18
N ILE A 250 52.25 -7.44 -14.41
CA ILE A 250 53.40 -6.58 -14.14
C ILE A 250 53.64 -6.60 -12.63
N SER A 251 54.90 -6.71 -12.22
CA SER A 251 55.25 -6.66 -10.80
C SER A 251 55.00 -5.26 -10.25
N GLY A 252 54.45 -5.19 -9.04
CA GLY A 252 53.97 -3.93 -8.48
C GLY A 252 53.09 -4.12 -7.27
N LYS A 253 52.87 -3.02 -6.53
CA LYS A 253 51.90 -2.97 -5.43
C LYS A 253 50.60 -2.34 -5.91
N TYR A 254 49.49 -3.06 -5.72
CA TYR A 254 48.18 -2.72 -6.23
C TYR A 254 47.16 -2.59 -5.11
N LYS A 255 46.44 -1.46 -5.10
CA LYS A 255 45.34 -1.20 -4.16
C LYS A 255 44.01 -1.64 -4.77
N ILE A 256 43.41 -2.69 -4.23
CA ILE A 256 42.12 -3.24 -4.68
C ILE A 256 41.00 -2.70 -3.79
N GLU A 257 40.05 -2.02 -4.42
CA GLU A 257 38.91 -1.37 -3.76
C GLU A 257 37.61 -1.75 -4.47
N VAL A 258 36.47 -1.67 -3.78
CA VAL A 258 35.17 -1.82 -4.44
C VAL A 258 34.84 -0.55 -5.20
N LYS A 259 34.57 -0.68 -6.50
CA LYS A 259 34.13 0.42 -7.37
C LYS A 259 32.62 0.55 -7.43
N LYS A 260 31.92 -0.57 -7.45
CA LYS A 260 30.46 -0.63 -7.58
C LYS A 260 29.93 -1.95 -7.07
N ILE A 261 28.69 -1.92 -6.58
CA ILE A 261 27.88 -3.12 -6.37
C ILE A 261 26.67 -3.17 -7.31
N ILE A 262 26.19 -4.38 -7.56
CA ILE A 262 24.89 -4.65 -8.20
C ILE A 262 24.11 -5.49 -7.21
N ASP A 263 23.03 -4.92 -6.66
CA ASP A 263 22.15 -5.58 -5.70
C ASP A 263 20.99 -6.23 -6.45
N ASP A 264 20.86 -7.55 -6.32
CA ASP A 264 19.84 -8.33 -7.01
C ASP A 264 18.50 -8.38 -6.24
N LYS A 265 18.46 -7.90 -4.99
CA LYS A 265 17.31 -8.00 -4.09
C LYS A 265 16.58 -6.67 -3.88
N TYR A 266 17.32 -5.63 -3.49
CA TYR A 266 16.73 -4.35 -3.06
C TYR A 266 17.11 -3.16 -3.94
N ASN A 267 17.96 -3.36 -4.95
CA ASN A 267 18.53 -2.31 -5.77
C ASN A 267 19.29 -1.23 -4.95
N VAL A 268 19.85 -1.60 -3.79
CA VAL A 268 20.75 -0.71 -3.02
C VAL A 268 22.10 -0.65 -3.73
N SER A 269 22.57 0.57 -4.01
CA SER A 269 23.82 0.81 -4.72
C SER A 269 24.85 1.58 -3.90
N LEU A 270 24.45 2.18 -2.78
CA LEU A 270 25.38 2.85 -1.88
C LEU A 270 26.07 1.82 -1.00
N PHE A 271 27.38 1.98 -0.80
CA PHE A 271 28.15 1.10 0.05
C PHE A 271 29.32 1.82 0.72
N ASP A 272 29.75 1.25 1.85
CA ASP A 272 31.07 1.49 2.43
C ASP A 272 31.93 0.25 2.19
N SER A 273 33.23 0.44 1.95
CA SER A 273 34.18 -0.67 1.86
C SER A 273 35.58 -0.29 2.31
N ASN A 274 36.32 -1.24 2.86
CA ASN A 274 37.77 -1.13 2.97
C ASN A 274 38.47 -1.49 1.65
N TYR A 275 39.80 -1.49 1.66
CA TYR A 275 40.65 -1.94 0.56
C TYR A 275 41.63 -3.02 1.02
N VAL A 276 42.18 -3.76 0.05
CA VAL A 276 43.33 -4.66 0.26
C VAL A 276 44.48 -4.25 -0.64
N GLU A 277 45.71 -4.40 -0.14
CA GLU A 277 46.93 -4.17 -0.92
C GLU A 277 47.56 -5.51 -1.28
N LEU A 278 47.82 -5.70 -2.57
CA LEU A 278 48.43 -6.90 -3.14
C LEU A 278 49.75 -6.53 -3.78
N ILE A 279 50.77 -7.36 -3.61
CA ILE A 279 52.06 -7.23 -4.29
C ILE A 279 52.10 -8.33 -5.35
N TYR A 280 52.17 -7.94 -6.61
CA TYR A 280 52.47 -8.85 -7.70
C TYR A 280 53.95 -8.85 -7.94
N ASP A 281 54.50 -10.04 -8.14
CA ASP A 281 55.94 -10.19 -8.20
C ASP A 281 56.40 -11.31 -9.11
N LYS A 282 57.66 -11.21 -9.51
CA LYS A 282 58.44 -12.27 -10.13
C LYS A 282 59.71 -12.45 -9.32
N VAL A 283 60.21 -13.68 -9.30
CA VAL A 283 61.54 -13.96 -8.78
C VAL A 283 62.51 -13.89 -9.95
N ILE A 284 63.50 -13.02 -9.86
CA ILE A 284 64.63 -12.97 -10.76
C ILE A 284 65.73 -13.81 -10.13
N LEU A 285 66.29 -14.76 -10.90
CA LEU A 285 67.38 -15.61 -10.48
C LEU A 285 68.62 -15.27 -11.31
N ASP A 286 69.65 -14.78 -10.63
CA ASP A 286 70.98 -14.61 -11.19
C ASP A 286 71.75 -15.90 -10.96
N LEU A 287 72.08 -16.59 -12.06
CA LEU A 287 72.89 -17.80 -12.05
C LEU A 287 74.34 -17.43 -12.31
N ASP A 288 75.23 -17.95 -11.48
CA ASP A 288 76.68 -17.78 -11.63
C ASP A 288 77.37 -19.15 -11.65
N THR A 289 78.42 -19.26 -12.45
CA THR A 289 79.27 -20.45 -12.54
C THR A 289 80.73 -20.05 -12.42
N SER A 290 81.46 -20.78 -11.58
CA SER A 290 82.91 -20.59 -11.46
C SER A 290 83.68 -20.94 -12.74
N LYS A 291 83.08 -21.69 -13.68
CA LYS A 291 83.70 -22.11 -14.95
C LYS A 291 82.72 -22.03 -16.12
N ASN A 292 83.16 -21.44 -17.24
CA ASN A 292 82.41 -21.42 -18.51
C ASN A 292 82.62 -22.69 -19.36
N ARG A 293 83.60 -23.54 -18.99
CA ARG A 293 83.89 -24.82 -19.63
C ARG A 293 84.23 -25.84 -18.54
N ILE A 294 83.71 -27.04 -18.70
CA ILE A 294 83.85 -28.12 -17.73
C ILE A 294 84.24 -29.41 -18.46
N ASP A 295 85.09 -30.21 -17.81
CA ASP A 295 85.45 -31.53 -18.33
C ASP A 295 84.25 -32.48 -18.24
N VAL A 296 84.18 -33.46 -19.16
CA VAL A 296 83.03 -34.36 -19.30
C VAL A 296 82.71 -35.15 -18.02
N THR A 297 83.68 -35.26 -17.11
CA THR A 297 83.56 -35.99 -15.84
C THR A 297 83.42 -35.09 -14.61
N GLU A 298 83.42 -33.77 -14.75
CA GLU A 298 83.32 -32.82 -13.62
C GLU A 298 81.88 -32.30 -13.50
N GLU A 299 81.39 -32.14 -12.26
CA GLU A 299 80.06 -31.57 -11.98
C GLU A 299 80.12 -30.03 -11.95
N PRO A 300 79.21 -29.33 -12.65
CA PRO A 300 79.23 -27.87 -12.68
C PRO A 300 78.79 -27.29 -11.32
N ASN A 301 79.67 -26.49 -10.72
CA ASN A 301 79.33 -25.72 -9.53
C ASN A 301 78.58 -24.45 -9.92
N ILE A 302 77.25 -24.54 -9.91
CA ILE A 302 76.33 -23.43 -10.18
C ILE A 302 75.85 -22.85 -8.84
N THR A 303 76.10 -21.56 -8.64
CA THR A 303 75.51 -20.80 -7.53
C THR A 303 74.40 -19.91 -8.06
N TRP A 304 73.44 -19.56 -7.20
CA TRP A 304 72.36 -18.68 -7.59
C TRP A 304 72.04 -17.67 -6.49
N ASN A 305 71.63 -16.47 -6.88
CA ASN A 305 71.01 -15.48 -6.01
C ASN A 305 69.64 -15.13 -6.59
N GLY A 306 68.63 -15.07 -5.73
CA GLY A 306 67.28 -14.70 -6.12
C GLY A 306 66.85 -13.39 -5.48
N TYR A 307 66.11 -12.57 -6.22
CA TYR A 307 65.46 -11.39 -5.67
C TYR A 307 64.08 -11.17 -6.32
N TYR A 308 63.22 -10.50 -5.58
CA TYR A 308 61.89 -10.10 -6.06
C TYR A 308 61.98 -8.89 -7.00
N GLU A 309 61.35 -8.96 -8.17
CA GLU A 309 61.35 -7.91 -9.20
C GLU A 309 60.77 -6.59 -8.68
N TYR A 310 59.78 -6.64 -7.78
CA TYR A 310 59.11 -5.44 -7.29
C TYR A 310 60.01 -4.52 -6.44
N ASP A 311 60.78 -5.10 -5.51
CA ASP A 311 61.51 -4.33 -4.49
C ASP A 311 62.95 -4.78 -4.24
N ASN A 312 63.47 -5.68 -5.08
CA ASN A 312 64.80 -6.27 -4.97
C ASN A 312 65.06 -6.96 -3.61
N ALA A 313 64.01 -7.32 -2.87
CA ALA A 313 64.17 -8.09 -1.65
C ALA A 313 64.69 -9.50 -1.99
N ASN A 314 65.63 -10.02 -1.19
CA ASN A 314 66.18 -11.36 -1.39
C ASN A 314 65.07 -12.42 -1.37
N PHE A 315 65.15 -13.34 -2.32
CA PHE A 315 64.33 -14.54 -2.38
C PHE A 315 65.06 -15.68 -1.67
N TYR A 316 64.47 -16.18 -0.58
CA TYR A 316 65.01 -17.28 0.23
C TYR A 316 64.31 -18.62 -0.02
N GLY A 317 63.65 -18.79 -1.18
CA GLY A 317 63.08 -20.09 -1.53
C GLY A 317 64.19 -21.12 -1.73
N THR A 318 63.88 -22.38 -1.44
CA THR A 318 64.79 -23.53 -1.59
C THR A 318 64.52 -24.29 -2.87
#